data_AF-A0A925VFS4-F1
#
_entry.id   AF-A0A925VFS4-F1
#
_cell.length_a   1.000
_cell.length_b   1.000
_cell.length_c   1.000
_cell.angle_alpha   90.00
_cell.angle_beta   90.00
_cell.angle_gamma   90.00
#
_symmetry.space_group_name_H-M   'P 1'
#
loop_
_entity.id
_entity.type
_entity.pdbx_description
1 polymer ?
#
loop_
_entity_poly.entity_id
_entity_poly.type
_entity_poly.pdbx_seq_one_letter_code
_entity_poly.pdbx_strand_id
1 'polypeptide(L)'
;MQHRLIVLVGSIGDADWASAFPGLQAIAEQVGDAELVELDARRAVVVIAGVDADTVELAAAELLPRWLDQHGLAVVQTPWRGATIFRSEPDAALARVDALDDAARIELFVSGVIDAQTVWGLYGKTWARSFAAGDVEALPLWPSRELAARCIDDGWPGFVPRSIDLPAFLEQWLTGMHEDGIVAVLVPTPGRPGAVVTAEGLAAAIGTARDEDLDDESE
;
A
#
# COMPACT_ATOMS: atom_id res chain seq x y z
N MET A 1 18.36 10.32 13.75
CA MET A 1 17.91 10.99 12.51
C MET A 1 18.29 10.08 11.36
N GLN A 2 17.40 9.80 10.41
CA GLN A 2 17.75 9.00 9.23
C GLN A 2 18.28 9.94 8.14
N HIS A 3 19.48 9.67 7.63
CA HIS A 3 20.10 10.44 6.55
C HIS A 3 19.82 9.71 5.24
N ARG A 4 19.20 10.41 4.28
CA ARG A 4 18.82 9.82 3.00
C ARG A 4 19.19 10.73 1.84
N LEU A 5 19.55 10.10 0.73
CA LEU A 5 19.79 10.68 -0.57
C LEU A 5 18.79 10.06 -1.54
N ILE A 6 18.03 10.90 -2.23
CA ILE A 6 17.04 10.45 -3.20
C ILE A 6 17.30 11.18 -4.50
N VAL A 7 17.40 10.40 -5.58
CA VAL A 7 17.77 10.91 -6.90
C VAL A 7 16.89 10.25 -7.95
N LEU A 8 16.22 11.07 -8.76
CA LEU A 8 15.58 10.58 -9.97
C LEU A 8 16.65 10.39 -11.05
N VAL A 9 16.76 9.17 -11.55
CA VAL A 9 17.71 8.79 -12.60
C VAL A 9 16.95 8.43 -13.86
N GLY A 10 17.58 8.65 -15.00
CA GLY A 10 16.98 8.35 -16.29
C GLY A 10 18.00 7.90 -17.31
N SER A 11 17.52 7.20 -18.32
CA SER A 11 18.30 6.69 -19.46
C SER A 11 17.82 7.32 -20.77
N ILE A 12 18.74 7.46 -21.72
CA ILE A 12 18.45 7.96 -23.08
C ILE A 12 17.66 6.92 -23.89
N GLY A 13 17.82 5.63 -23.57
CA GLY A 13 17.08 4.51 -24.16
C GLY A 13 16.45 3.63 -23.09
N ASP A 14 15.84 2.51 -23.50
CA ASP A 14 15.25 1.56 -22.55
C ASP A 14 16.38 0.95 -21.70
N ALA A 15 16.29 1.14 -20.40
CA ALA A 15 17.30 0.69 -19.45
C ALA A 15 17.03 -0.75 -19.02
N ASP A 16 18.09 -1.54 -18.95
CA ASP A 16 18.05 -2.85 -18.30
C ASP A 16 18.24 -2.65 -16.78
N TRP A 17 17.18 -2.26 -16.09
CA TRP A 17 17.20 -2.02 -14.64
C TRP A 17 17.64 -3.26 -13.86
N ALA A 18 17.26 -4.46 -14.34
CA ALA A 18 17.66 -5.74 -13.76
C ALA A 18 19.19 -5.89 -13.70
N SER A 19 19.90 -5.43 -14.73
CA SER A 19 21.36 -5.42 -14.77
C SER A 19 22.03 -4.41 -13.83
N ALA A 20 21.30 -3.38 -13.39
CA ALA A 20 21.81 -2.30 -12.56
C ALA A 20 21.68 -2.58 -11.05
N PHE A 21 20.76 -3.47 -10.64
CA PHE A 21 20.55 -3.86 -9.23
C PHE A 21 21.80 -4.39 -8.52
N PRO A 22 22.61 -5.31 -9.11
CA PRO A 22 23.80 -5.82 -8.41
C PRO A 22 24.83 -4.73 -8.10
N GLY A 23 24.98 -3.74 -8.99
CA GLY A 23 25.88 -2.60 -8.77
C GLY A 23 25.40 -1.70 -7.63
N LEU A 24 24.09 -1.57 -7.44
CA LEU A 24 23.51 -0.81 -6.35
C LEU A 24 23.64 -1.52 -5.00
N GLN A 25 23.58 -2.85 -4.98
CA GLN A 25 23.81 -3.63 -3.76
C GLN A 25 25.23 -3.41 -3.20
N ALA A 26 26.23 -3.24 -4.07
CA ALA A 26 27.59 -2.89 -3.64
C ALA A 26 27.69 -1.47 -3.03
N ILE A 27 26.80 -0.56 -3.42
CA ILE A 27 26.65 0.75 -2.77
C ILE A 27 25.99 0.57 -1.41
N ALA A 28 24.91 -0.23 -1.32
CA ALA A 28 24.20 -0.54 -0.07
C ALA A 28 25.16 -1.08 1.00
N GLU A 29 26.07 -2.00 0.65
CA GLU A 29 27.07 -2.56 1.57
C GLU A 29 28.01 -1.51 2.20
N GLN A 30 28.26 -0.39 1.51
CA GLN A 30 29.16 0.68 1.96
C GLN A 30 28.45 1.77 2.75
N VAL A 31 27.18 2.02 2.46
CA VAL A 31 26.41 3.15 3.00
C VAL A 31 25.37 2.72 4.04
N GLY A 32 25.02 1.44 4.06
CA GLY A 32 24.00 0.85 4.93
C GLY A 32 22.87 0.24 4.10
N ASP A 33 22.22 1.06 3.27
CA ASP A 33 21.10 0.62 2.45
C ASP A 33 20.98 1.45 1.16
N ALA A 34 20.64 0.78 0.06
CA ALA A 34 20.41 1.42 -1.23
C ALA A 34 19.39 0.63 -2.05
N GLU A 35 18.37 1.32 -2.55
CA GLU A 35 17.26 0.76 -3.29
C GLU A 35 17.04 1.49 -4.62
N LEU A 36 16.60 0.76 -5.64
CA LEU A 36 16.18 1.30 -6.92
C LEU A 36 14.72 0.92 -7.16
N VAL A 37 13.91 1.94 -7.43
CA VAL A 37 12.49 1.81 -7.73
C VAL A 37 12.29 2.19 -9.19
N GLU A 38 11.99 1.21 -10.03
CA GLU A 38 11.64 1.44 -11.43
C GLU A 38 10.33 2.23 -11.52
N LEU A 39 10.32 3.32 -12.29
CA LEU A 39 9.09 4.06 -12.61
C LEU A 39 8.57 3.66 -13.98
N ASP A 40 9.48 3.54 -14.96
CA ASP A 40 9.20 3.08 -16.32
C ASP A 40 10.50 2.62 -17.02
N ALA A 41 10.40 2.28 -18.30
CA ALA A 41 11.52 1.80 -19.12
C ALA A 41 12.73 2.76 -19.19
N ARG A 42 12.57 4.04 -18.83
CA ARG A 42 13.62 5.08 -18.93
C ARG A 42 13.85 5.86 -17.66
N ARG A 43 13.04 5.66 -16.61
CA ARG A 43 13.17 6.38 -15.34
C ARG A 43 13.13 5.44 -14.15
N ALA A 44 13.97 5.72 -13.16
CA ALA A 44 13.96 5.06 -11.87
C ALA A 44 14.32 6.05 -10.75
N VAL A 45 13.94 5.74 -9.52
CA VAL A 45 14.37 6.47 -8.33
C VAL A 45 15.42 5.64 -7.60
N VAL A 46 16.56 6.25 -7.30
CA VAL A 46 17.58 5.67 -6.42
C VAL A 46 17.45 6.29 -5.05
N VAL A 47 17.29 5.45 -4.03
CA VAL A 47 17.24 5.83 -2.62
C VAL A 47 18.47 5.25 -1.94
N ILE A 48 19.27 6.09 -1.29
CA ILE A 48 20.42 5.67 -0.49
C ILE A 48 20.20 6.15 0.94
N ALA A 49 20.25 5.23 1.90
CA ALA A 49 20.14 5.54 3.32
C ALA A 49 21.49 5.29 4.02
N GLY A 50 21.94 6.31 4.73
CA GLY A 50 23.20 6.31 5.48
C GLY A 50 22.98 6.33 6.99
N VAL A 51 23.94 5.75 7.71
CA VAL A 51 24.00 5.80 9.17
C VAL A 51 24.18 7.23 9.72
N ASP A 52 24.84 8.10 8.93
CA ASP A 52 25.09 9.51 9.22
C ASP A 52 25.10 10.36 7.94
N ALA A 53 25.21 11.70 8.10
CA ALA A 53 25.22 12.63 6.97
C ALA A 53 26.45 12.44 6.07
N ASP A 54 27.63 12.21 6.65
CA ASP A 54 28.90 12.08 5.92
C ASP A 54 28.88 10.87 4.98
N THR A 55 28.27 9.77 5.42
CA THR A 55 28.06 8.55 4.63
C THR A 55 27.20 8.82 3.40
N VAL A 56 26.13 9.60 3.56
CA VAL A 56 25.25 10.00 2.46
C VAL A 56 25.94 10.97 1.51
N GLU A 57 26.77 11.88 2.04
CA GLU A 57 27.54 12.80 1.21
C GLU A 57 28.60 12.09 0.37
N LEU A 58 29.30 11.10 0.94
CA LEU A 58 30.22 10.23 0.21
C LEU A 58 29.49 9.47 -0.91
N ALA A 59 28.31 8.93 -0.60
CA ALA A 59 27.50 8.24 -1.59
C ALA A 59 27.10 9.16 -2.75
N ALA A 60 26.67 10.40 -2.43
CA ALA A 60 26.28 11.39 -3.43
C ALA A 60 27.45 11.89 -4.28
N ALA A 61 28.64 12.01 -3.68
CA ALA A 61 29.81 12.62 -4.33
C ALA A 61 30.63 11.61 -5.15
N GLU A 62 30.71 10.36 -4.71
CA GLU A 62 31.63 9.39 -5.30
C GLU A 62 30.94 8.12 -5.81
N LEU A 63 30.07 7.51 -5.00
CA LEU A 63 29.53 6.18 -5.31
C LEU A 63 28.45 6.24 -6.39
N LEU A 64 27.48 7.15 -6.21
CA LEU A 64 26.36 7.30 -7.14
C LEU A 64 26.81 7.77 -8.53
N PRO A 65 27.65 8.80 -8.70
CA PRO A 65 28.12 9.21 -10.02
C PRO A 65 28.86 8.09 -10.76
N ARG A 66 29.73 7.34 -10.07
CA ARG A 66 30.45 6.20 -10.66
C ARG A 66 29.50 5.12 -11.15
N TRP A 67 28.49 4.78 -10.35
CA TRP A 67 27.49 3.79 -10.73
C TRP A 67 26.63 4.27 -11.92
N LEU A 68 26.22 5.54 -11.93
CA LEU A 68 25.48 6.13 -13.05
C LEU A 68 26.27 6.04 -14.37
N ASP A 69 27.56 6.40 -14.34
CA ASP A 69 28.44 6.32 -15.51
C ASP A 69 28.60 4.87 -16.02
N GLN A 70 28.70 3.89 -15.11
CA GLN A 70 28.82 2.47 -15.47
C GLN A 70 27.58 1.94 -16.21
N HIS A 71 26.40 2.45 -15.89
CA HIS A 71 25.13 2.01 -16.45
C HIS A 71 24.56 2.95 -17.52
N GLY A 72 25.30 4.02 -17.89
CA GLY A 72 24.85 4.99 -18.89
C GLY A 72 23.61 5.78 -18.43
N LEU A 73 23.44 5.94 -17.13
CA LEU A 73 22.33 6.64 -16.51
C LEU A 73 22.72 8.10 -16.21
N ALA A 74 21.74 8.99 -16.21
CA ALA A 74 21.91 10.38 -15.86
C ALA A 74 20.96 10.79 -14.74
N VAL A 75 21.41 11.73 -13.90
CA VAL A 75 20.54 12.37 -12.92
C VAL A 75 19.56 13.29 -13.66
N VAL A 76 18.25 13.00 -13.55
CA VAL A 76 17.18 13.80 -14.14
C VAL A 76 16.74 14.91 -13.18
N GLN A 77 16.80 14.66 -11.87
CA GLN A 77 16.55 15.68 -10.84
C GLN A 77 17.63 15.65 -9.77
N THR A 78 18.04 16.85 -9.33
CA THR A 78 19.10 17.03 -8.36
C THR A 78 18.80 16.32 -7.04
N PRO A 79 19.83 15.80 -6.35
CA PRO A 79 19.70 15.16 -5.06
C PRO A 79 18.87 15.97 -4.08
N TRP A 80 17.74 15.42 -3.63
CA TRP A 80 17.11 15.93 -2.42
C TRP A 80 17.98 15.51 -1.24
N ARG A 81 18.72 16.47 -0.69
CA ARG A 81 19.55 16.28 0.51
C ARG A 81 18.76 16.73 1.74
N GLY A 82 18.43 15.79 2.62
CA GLY A 82 17.71 16.07 3.86
C GLY A 82 17.02 14.84 4.44
N ALA A 83 16.40 14.99 5.61
CA ALA A 83 15.47 14.00 6.15
C ALA A 83 14.16 14.00 5.35
N THR A 84 14.24 13.72 4.05
CA THR A 84 13.05 13.47 3.23
C THR A 84 12.57 12.07 3.57
N ILE A 85 11.70 12.01 4.57
CA ILE A 85 10.90 10.82 4.83
C ILE A 85 9.93 10.70 3.65
N PHE A 86 10.31 10.01 2.57
CA PHE A 86 9.29 9.26 1.84
C PHE A 86 8.82 8.21 2.83
N ARG A 87 7.66 8.44 3.42
CA ARG A 87 6.95 7.40 4.14
C ARG A 87 6.46 6.39 3.10
N SER A 88 7.35 5.53 2.62
CA SER A 88 6.94 4.13 2.54
C SER A 88 6.98 3.64 3.97
N GLU A 89 5.98 4.03 4.75
CA GLU A 89 5.71 3.40 6.03
C GLU A 89 4.45 2.57 5.81
N PRO A 90 4.54 1.37 5.20
CA PRO A 90 3.45 0.42 5.34
C PRO A 90 3.11 0.32 6.83
N ASP A 91 4.08 0.18 7.73
CA ASP A 91 3.76 0.09 9.16
C ASP A 91 3.20 1.36 9.83
N ALA A 92 3.51 2.59 9.43
CA ALA A 92 2.96 3.79 10.10
C ALA A 92 1.67 4.32 9.45
N ALA A 93 1.51 4.15 8.13
CA ALA A 93 0.22 4.34 7.47
C ALA A 93 -0.76 3.25 7.95
N LEU A 94 -0.30 1.99 8.08
CA LEU A 94 -1.11 0.90 8.62
C LEU A 94 -1.23 0.93 10.16
N ALA A 95 -0.31 1.52 10.93
CA ALA A 95 -0.49 1.77 12.37
C ALA A 95 -1.42 2.96 12.66
N ARG A 96 -1.59 3.90 11.73
CA ARG A 96 -2.64 4.94 11.83
C ARG A 96 -4.03 4.33 11.83
N VAL A 97 -4.23 3.19 11.17
CA VAL A 97 -5.50 2.46 11.18
C VAL A 97 -5.94 2.13 12.61
N ASP A 98 -5.01 1.78 13.51
CA ASP A 98 -5.34 1.45 14.89
C ASP A 98 -5.91 2.64 15.69
N ALA A 99 -5.62 3.87 15.26
CA ALA A 99 -6.15 5.09 15.84
C ALA A 99 -7.46 5.58 15.19
N LEU A 100 -7.90 4.95 14.08
CA LEU A 100 -9.13 5.33 13.39
C LEU A 100 -10.36 4.85 14.16
N ASP A 101 -11.35 5.73 14.23
CA ASP A 101 -12.71 5.40 14.64
C ASP A 101 -13.46 4.72 13.49
N ASP A 102 -14.70 4.31 13.76
CA ASP A 102 -15.50 3.55 12.80
C ASP A 102 -15.76 4.36 11.52
N ALA A 103 -16.04 5.65 11.64
CA ALA A 103 -16.30 6.53 10.50
C ALA A 103 -15.08 6.62 9.57
N ALA A 104 -13.90 6.87 10.14
CA ALA A 104 -12.67 6.95 9.35
C ALA A 104 -12.25 5.60 8.75
N ARG A 105 -12.61 4.47 9.38
CA ARG A 105 -12.41 3.14 8.78
C ARG A 105 -13.34 2.87 7.60
N ILE A 106 -14.58 3.34 7.68
CA ILE A 106 -15.54 3.27 6.57
C ILE A 106 -15.03 4.11 5.40
N GLU A 107 -14.62 5.35 5.65
CA GLU A 107 -14.07 6.25 4.62
C GLU A 107 -12.81 5.66 3.96
N LEU A 108 -11.86 5.18 4.77
CA LEU A 108 -10.65 4.51 4.30
C LEU A 108 -10.97 3.29 3.42
N PHE A 109 -11.97 2.49 3.83
CA PHE A 109 -12.40 1.34 3.05
C PHE A 109 -13.02 1.77 1.72
N VAL A 110 -14.01 2.66 1.75
CA VAL A 110 -14.77 3.09 0.56
C VAL A 110 -13.86 3.75 -0.47
N SER A 111 -13.05 4.73 -0.07
CA SER A 111 -12.09 5.38 -0.97
C SER A 111 -11.09 4.35 -1.53
N GLY A 112 -10.52 3.50 -0.66
CA GLY A 112 -9.53 2.52 -1.10
C GLY A 112 -10.07 1.48 -2.08
N VAL A 113 -11.31 1.00 -1.91
CA VAL A 113 -11.90 0.02 -2.84
C VAL A 113 -12.36 0.64 -4.15
N ILE A 114 -12.76 1.92 -4.14
CA ILE A 114 -13.07 2.68 -5.37
C ILE A 114 -11.77 2.90 -6.17
N ASP A 115 -10.72 3.39 -5.54
CA ASP A 115 -9.44 3.63 -6.21
C ASP A 115 -8.85 2.34 -6.79
N ALA A 116 -8.87 1.25 -6.01
CA ALA A 116 -8.30 -0.03 -6.42
C ALA A 116 -9.25 -0.90 -7.27
N GLN A 117 -10.53 -0.52 -7.38
CA GLN A 117 -11.62 -1.32 -7.96
C GLN A 117 -11.69 -2.77 -7.42
N THR A 118 -11.18 -3.00 -6.21
CA THR A 118 -10.98 -4.33 -5.64
C THR A 118 -11.25 -4.31 -4.14
N VAL A 119 -11.94 -5.34 -3.65
CA VAL A 119 -12.15 -5.60 -2.22
C VAL A 119 -11.31 -6.80 -1.79
N TRP A 120 -10.74 -6.77 -0.60
CA TRP A 120 -9.95 -7.88 -0.07
C TRP A 120 -10.64 -8.56 1.12
N GLY A 121 -10.57 -9.89 1.14
CA GLY A 121 -10.93 -10.72 2.27
C GLY A 121 -9.88 -11.79 2.54
N LEU A 122 -10.06 -12.57 3.60
CA LEU A 122 -9.20 -13.70 3.91
C LEU A 122 -9.90 -15.01 3.51
N TYR A 123 -9.17 -15.92 2.87
CA TYR A 123 -9.69 -17.19 2.38
C TYR A 123 -8.81 -18.36 2.83
N GLY A 124 -9.45 -19.39 3.40
CA GLY A 124 -8.83 -20.67 3.74
C GLY A 124 -9.54 -21.80 3.01
N LYS A 125 -10.27 -22.64 3.76
CA LYS A 125 -11.25 -23.58 3.17
C LYS A 125 -12.56 -22.88 2.78
N THR A 126 -12.87 -21.82 3.50
CA THR A 126 -13.99 -20.91 3.30
C THR A 126 -13.49 -19.48 3.52
N TRP A 127 -14.31 -18.49 3.20
CA TRP A 127 -14.04 -17.11 3.59
C TRP A 127 -14.01 -16.97 5.11
N ALA A 128 -13.16 -16.08 5.59
CA ALA A 128 -13.06 -15.74 7.00
C ALA A 128 -14.39 -15.19 7.50
N ARG A 129 -14.83 -15.62 8.68
CA ARG A 129 -16.04 -15.11 9.34
C ARG A 129 -15.69 -14.73 10.77
N SER A 130 -16.36 -13.70 11.27
CA SER A 130 -16.30 -13.22 12.65
C SER A 130 -17.71 -12.98 13.18
N PHE A 131 -17.82 -12.51 14.42
CA PHE A 131 -19.09 -12.14 15.03
C PHE A 131 -19.03 -10.69 15.49
N ALA A 132 -20.06 -9.91 15.15
CA ALA A 132 -20.29 -8.56 15.64
C ALA A 132 -21.14 -8.59 16.93
N ALA A 133 -21.51 -7.42 17.44
CA ALA A 133 -22.37 -7.31 18.62
C ALA A 133 -23.68 -8.09 18.42
N GLY A 134 -24.10 -8.84 19.45
CA GLY A 134 -25.32 -9.65 19.40
C GLY A 134 -25.20 -10.97 18.61
N ASP A 135 -23.98 -11.51 18.47
CA ASP A 135 -23.67 -12.75 17.75
C ASP A 135 -24.11 -12.74 16.27
N VAL A 136 -24.19 -11.54 15.68
CA VAL A 136 -24.47 -11.37 14.26
C VAL A 136 -23.23 -11.78 13.48
N GLU A 137 -23.40 -12.70 12.51
CA GLU A 137 -22.32 -13.17 11.66
C GLU A 137 -21.79 -12.03 10.80
N ALA A 138 -20.47 -11.96 10.69
CA ALA A 138 -19.79 -10.87 10.01
C ALA A 138 -18.68 -11.36 9.07
N LEU A 139 -18.50 -10.62 7.98
CA LEU A 139 -17.45 -10.83 6.99
C LEU A 139 -16.36 -9.74 7.15
N PRO A 140 -15.13 -10.09 7.55
CA PRO A 140 -13.99 -9.17 7.57
C PRO A 140 -13.57 -8.75 6.15
N LEU A 141 -13.45 -7.44 5.91
CA LEU A 141 -13.09 -6.88 4.60
C LEU A 141 -12.06 -5.74 4.73
N TRP A 142 -11.19 -5.62 3.73
CA TRP A 142 -10.12 -4.61 3.67
C TRP A 142 -10.02 -3.98 2.27
N PRO A 143 -9.52 -2.73 2.16
CA PRO A 143 -9.29 -2.08 0.88
C PRO A 143 -8.00 -2.54 0.20
N SER A 144 -7.08 -3.19 0.93
CA SER A 144 -5.80 -3.65 0.38
C SER A 144 -5.38 -5.01 0.90
N ARG A 145 -4.49 -5.67 0.14
CA ARG A 145 -3.91 -6.96 0.48
C ARG A 145 -3.08 -6.89 1.76
N GLU A 146 -2.32 -5.82 1.93
CA GLU A 146 -1.37 -5.61 3.03
C GLU A 146 -2.13 -5.53 4.37
N LEU A 147 -3.25 -4.81 4.37
CA LEU A 147 -4.12 -4.69 5.55
C LEU A 147 -4.76 -6.04 5.93
N ALA A 148 -5.24 -6.80 4.95
CA ALA A 148 -5.78 -8.14 5.18
C ALA A 148 -4.71 -9.10 5.72
N ALA A 149 -3.50 -9.06 5.15
CA ALA A 149 -2.40 -9.95 5.51
C ALA A 149 -1.97 -9.81 6.98
N ARG A 150 -2.04 -8.58 7.56
CA ARG A 150 -1.70 -8.34 8.97
C ARG A 150 -2.55 -9.13 9.95
N CYS A 151 -3.77 -9.50 9.55
CA CYS A 151 -4.72 -10.17 10.44
C CYS A 151 -4.63 -11.70 10.43
N ILE A 152 -3.80 -12.28 9.54
CA ILE A 152 -3.68 -13.73 9.40
C ILE A 152 -3.21 -14.36 10.71
N ASP A 153 -2.15 -13.83 11.31
CA ASP A 153 -1.54 -14.46 12.49
C ASP A 153 -2.32 -14.21 13.79
N ASP A 154 -3.23 -13.23 13.82
CA ASP A 154 -3.98 -12.82 15.02
C ASP A 154 -5.39 -13.44 15.12
N GLY A 155 -5.93 -13.98 14.02
CA GLY A 155 -7.28 -14.57 14.04
C GLY A 155 -7.57 -15.62 12.97
N TRP A 156 -6.78 -15.68 11.90
CA TRP A 156 -7.02 -16.56 10.76
C TRP A 156 -5.75 -17.27 10.28
N PRO A 157 -5.07 -18.03 11.15
CA PRO A 157 -3.80 -18.66 10.80
C PRO A 157 -3.98 -19.63 9.62
N GLY A 158 -3.12 -19.47 8.60
CA GLY A 158 -3.18 -20.28 7.39
C GLY A 158 -4.22 -19.83 6.35
N PHE A 159 -4.92 -18.73 6.58
CA PHE A 159 -5.70 -18.06 5.54
C PHE A 159 -4.77 -17.24 4.65
N VAL A 160 -5.21 -16.98 3.42
CA VAL A 160 -4.50 -16.12 2.46
C VAL A 160 -5.40 -14.97 2.02
N PRO A 161 -4.85 -13.77 1.78
CA PRO A 161 -5.61 -12.66 1.22
C PRO A 161 -6.09 -13.01 -0.18
N ARG A 162 -7.35 -12.68 -0.47
CA ARG A 162 -7.97 -12.92 -1.77
C ARG A 162 -8.80 -11.70 -2.16
N SER A 163 -8.61 -11.28 -3.41
CA SER A 163 -9.36 -10.18 -4.01
C SER A 163 -10.75 -10.63 -4.48
N ILE A 164 -11.67 -9.67 -4.48
CA ILE A 164 -13.00 -9.72 -5.06
C ILE A 164 -13.13 -8.45 -5.90
N ASP A 165 -13.46 -8.58 -7.19
CA ASP A 165 -13.65 -7.42 -8.05
C ASP A 165 -14.84 -6.58 -7.55
N LEU A 166 -14.69 -5.26 -7.54
CA LEU A 166 -15.72 -4.37 -6.98
C LEU A 166 -17.12 -4.56 -7.62
N PRO A 167 -17.28 -4.73 -8.95
CA PRO A 167 -18.60 -5.01 -9.53
C PRO A 167 -19.22 -6.31 -9.00
N ALA A 168 -18.43 -7.38 -8.91
CA ALA A 168 -18.90 -8.65 -8.36
C ALA A 168 -19.24 -8.53 -6.87
N PHE A 169 -18.47 -7.73 -6.12
CA PHE A 169 -18.76 -7.44 -4.72
C PHE A 169 -20.11 -6.73 -4.57
N LEU A 170 -20.37 -5.69 -5.35
CA LEU A 170 -21.63 -4.94 -5.29
C LEU A 170 -22.84 -5.78 -5.69
N GLU A 171 -22.74 -6.56 -6.79
CA GLU A 171 -23.88 -7.28 -7.35
C GLU A 171 -24.17 -8.64 -6.71
N GLN A 172 -23.15 -9.33 -6.21
CA GLN A 172 -23.28 -10.71 -5.74
C GLN A 172 -23.05 -10.81 -4.24
N TRP A 173 -21.99 -10.17 -3.74
CA TRP A 173 -21.61 -10.29 -2.34
C TRP A 173 -22.52 -9.50 -1.43
N LEU A 174 -22.75 -8.21 -1.71
CA LEU A 174 -23.61 -7.39 -0.87
C LEU A 174 -25.05 -7.90 -0.88
N THR A 175 -25.55 -8.35 -2.04
CA THR A 175 -26.88 -8.98 -2.13
C THR A 175 -26.96 -10.25 -1.29
N GLY A 176 -26.01 -11.19 -1.44
CA GLY A 176 -25.99 -12.42 -0.65
C GLY A 176 -25.84 -12.17 0.84
N MET A 177 -24.97 -11.21 1.23
CA MET A 177 -24.81 -10.81 2.63
C MET A 177 -26.10 -10.24 3.23
N HIS A 178 -26.84 -9.43 2.47
CA HIS A 178 -28.13 -8.92 2.91
C HIS A 178 -29.15 -10.06 3.12
N GLU A 179 -29.25 -10.99 2.16
CA GLU A 179 -30.16 -12.13 2.25
C GLU A 179 -29.83 -13.08 3.42
N ASP A 180 -28.54 -13.29 3.69
CA ASP A 180 -28.05 -14.16 4.77
C ASP A 180 -28.00 -13.45 6.15
N GLY A 181 -28.30 -12.14 6.21
CA GLY A 181 -28.22 -11.36 7.45
C GLY A 181 -26.79 -11.16 7.97
N ILE A 182 -25.80 -11.22 7.08
CA ILE A 182 -24.37 -11.08 7.38
C ILE A 182 -23.98 -9.60 7.27
N VAL A 183 -23.25 -9.09 8.26
CA VAL A 183 -22.71 -7.72 8.24
C VAL A 183 -21.26 -7.68 7.78
N ALA A 184 -20.79 -6.53 7.30
CA ALA A 184 -19.38 -6.30 7.01
C ALA A 184 -18.66 -5.78 8.25
N VAL A 185 -17.46 -6.31 8.53
CA VAL A 185 -16.52 -5.70 9.48
C VAL A 185 -15.37 -5.12 8.66
N LEU A 186 -15.32 -3.80 8.59
CA LEU A 186 -14.40 -3.06 7.74
C LEU A 186 -13.10 -2.75 8.47
N VAL A 187 -12.00 -3.10 7.81
CA VAL A 187 -10.63 -2.84 8.24
C VAL A 187 -10.37 -3.26 9.70
N PRO A 188 -10.73 -4.47 10.15
CA PRO A 188 -10.28 -4.94 11.45
C PRO A 188 -8.74 -5.03 11.46
N THR A 189 -8.14 -4.81 12.62
CA THR A 189 -6.69 -4.91 12.83
C THR A 189 -6.38 -5.86 13.99
N PRO A 190 -5.15 -6.38 14.10
CA PRO A 190 -4.79 -7.27 15.19
C PRO A 190 -5.16 -6.69 16.56
N GLY A 191 -5.93 -7.44 17.34
CA GLY A 191 -6.42 -7.01 18.66
C GLY A 191 -7.45 -5.87 18.69
N ARG A 192 -7.97 -5.40 17.54
CA ARG A 192 -9.04 -4.39 17.50
C ARG A 192 -10.17 -4.73 16.53
N PRO A 193 -11.45 -4.58 16.95
CA PRO A 193 -12.58 -4.73 16.05
C PRO A 193 -12.55 -3.64 14.97
N GLY A 194 -13.01 -4.00 13.77
CA GLY A 194 -13.24 -3.05 12.68
C GLY A 194 -14.62 -2.38 12.79
N ALA A 195 -14.90 -1.48 11.83
CA ALA A 195 -16.20 -0.81 11.76
C ALA A 195 -17.28 -1.78 11.25
N VAL A 196 -18.40 -1.87 11.95
CA VAL A 196 -19.51 -2.77 11.55
C VAL A 196 -20.49 -2.01 10.67
N VAL A 197 -20.76 -2.52 9.48
CA VAL A 197 -21.68 -1.90 8.51
C VAL A 197 -22.59 -2.97 7.90
N THR A 198 -23.86 -2.65 7.68
CA THR A 198 -24.78 -3.55 6.96
C THR A 198 -24.45 -3.58 5.47
N ALA A 199 -24.84 -4.64 4.76
CA ALA A 199 -24.63 -4.73 3.32
C ALA A 199 -25.27 -3.56 2.56
N GLU A 200 -26.49 -3.16 2.94
CA GLU A 200 -27.18 -2.00 2.37
C GLU A 200 -26.47 -0.68 2.65
N GLY A 201 -25.99 -0.49 3.89
CA GLY A 201 -25.26 0.72 4.27
C GLY A 201 -23.93 0.84 3.52
N LEU A 202 -23.25 -0.29 3.31
CA LEU A 202 -22.01 -0.33 2.56
C LEU A 202 -22.23 -0.07 1.06
N ALA A 203 -23.28 -0.66 0.47
CA ALA A 203 -23.68 -0.40 -0.91
C ALA A 203 -23.98 1.10 -1.13
N ALA A 204 -24.74 1.71 -0.20
CA ALA A 204 -25.07 3.12 -0.27
C ALA A 204 -23.82 4.01 -0.16
N ALA A 205 -22.92 3.71 0.79
CA ALA A 205 -21.69 4.48 0.97
C ALA A 205 -20.78 4.44 -0.28
N ILE A 206 -20.61 3.26 -0.90
CA ILE A 206 -19.84 3.12 -2.14
C ILE A 206 -20.56 3.82 -3.31
N GLY A 207 -21.89 3.72 -3.38
CA GLY A 207 -22.68 4.40 -4.41
C GLY A 207 -22.50 5.92 -4.36
N THR A 208 -22.70 6.53 -3.19
CA THR A 208 -22.57 7.98 -3.01
C THR A 208 -21.18 8.48 -3.40
N ALA A 209 -20.12 7.84 -2.91
CA ALA A 209 -18.75 8.28 -3.19
C ALA A 209 -18.41 8.22 -4.68
N ARG A 210 -18.92 7.22 -5.40
CA ARG A 210 -18.72 7.09 -6.86
C ARG A 210 -19.48 8.14 -7.67
N ASP A 211 -20.61 8.62 -7.16
CA ASP A 211 -21.38 9.68 -7.81
C ASP A 211 -20.70 11.05 -7.59
N GLU A 212 -20.08 11.27 -6.44
CA GLU A 212 -19.33 12.51 -6.12
C GLU A 212 -18.08 12.70 -7.02
N ASP A 213 -17.36 11.63 -7.36
CA ASP A 213 -16.20 11.68 -8.27
C ASP A 213 -16.57 12.05 -9.72
N LEU A 214 -17.82 11.81 -10.13
CA LEU A 214 -18.28 12.10 -11.50
C LEU A 214 -18.61 13.59 -11.72
N ASP A 215 -18.90 14.32 -10.64
CA ASP A 215 -19.25 15.75 -10.70
C ASP A 215 -18.00 16.65 -10.81
N ASP A 216 -16.83 16.21 -10.31
CA ASP A 216 -15.58 17.02 -10.29
C ASP A 216 -14.80 16.99 -11.63
N GLU A 217 -15.04 16.02 -12.51
CA GLU A 217 -14.43 15.94 -13.85
C GLU A 217 -15.20 16.77 -14.92
N SER A 218 -16.23 17.51 -14.51
CA SER A 218 -17.12 18.26 -15.41
C SER A 218 -16.86 19.78 -15.48
N GLU A 219 -15.83 20.31 -14.84
CA GLU A 219 -15.48 21.76 -14.84
C GLU A 219 -14.25 22.15 -15.69
#